data_AF-A0A9P7BMZ8-F1
#
_entry.id   AF-A0A9P7BMZ8-F1
#
_cell.length_a   1.000
_cell.length_b   1.000
_cell.length_c   1.000
_cell.angle_alpha   90.00
_cell.angle_beta   90.00
_cell.angle_gamma   90.00
#
_symmetry.space_group_name_H-M   'P 1'
#
loop_
_entity.id
_entity.type
_entity.pdbx_description
1 polymer ?
#
loop_
_entity_poly.entity_id
_entity_poly.type
_entity_poly.pdbx_seq_one_letter_code
_entity_poly.pdbx_strand_id
1 'polypeptide(L)'
;MTKNESVPLPPLVIDTLAKAFGISPEEAAKPENMKLLRERMESMKEPGNVEKEDRTIEFDHVKADITIVKPLGHENKTLPVILYLHGGGWVFGDYPIFSVFLNKIANHMPCCIVFVNYSLSPKVKHPVALEECYASLCWIQQNAQALNVDLNRLAVAGDSSGGNLAAALTILAKQRGNTGITSQVLFYPVTNNDFETESYKLYKDDAFLPREKMQQAWQLHNRRAQRSPSCVGRNS
;
A
#
# COMPACT_ATOMS: atom_id res chain seq x y z
N MET A 1 16.80 21.39 -18.27
CA MET A 1 15.71 20.47 -18.60
C MET A 1 16.26 19.06 -18.55
N THR A 2 16.23 18.41 -17.39
CA THR A 2 16.66 17.01 -17.25
C THR A 2 15.53 16.12 -17.74
N LYS A 3 15.79 15.35 -18.80
CA LYS A 3 14.88 14.29 -19.24
C LYS A 3 14.71 13.33 -18.06
N ASN A 4 13.48 13.22 -17.56
CA ASN A 4 13.10 12.22 -16.59
C ASN A 4 13.16 10.88 -17.32
N GLU A 5 14.32 10.21 -17.30
CA GLU A 5 14.44 8.86 -17.85
C GLU A 5 13.53 7.96 -17.01
N SER A 6 12.40 7.57 -17.59
CA SER A 6 11.46 6.66 -16.96
C SER A 6 12.16 5.32 -16.76
N VAL A 7 12.54 5.02 -15.52
CA VAL A 7 13.03 3.68 -15.16
C VAL A 7 11.97 2.66 -15.61
N PRO A 8 12.36 1.61 -16.38
CA PRO A 8 11.43 0.59 -16.82
C PRO A 8 10.71 -0.02 -15.61
N LEU A 9 9.39 -0.23 -15.73
CA LEU A 9 8.62 -0.87 -14.67
C LEU A 9 9.18 -2.28 -14.43
N PRO A 10 9.28 -2.74 -13.17
CA PRO A 10 9.62 -4.13 -12.88
C PRO A 10 8.65 -5.08 -13.62
N PRO A 11 9.11 -6.21 -14.17
CA PRO A 11 8.24 -7.18 -14.86
C PRO A 11 7.02 -7.59 -14.04
N LEU A 12 7.17 -7.70 -12.72
CA LEU A 12 6.07 -7.95 -11.78
C LEU A 12 4.93 -6.92 -11.88
N VAL A 13 5.26 -5.63 -12.01
CA VAL A 13 4.27 -4.55 -12.13
C VAL A 13 3.59 -4.65 -13.48
N ILE A 14 4.36 -4.84 -14.55
CA ILE A 14 3.87 -5.02 -15.92
C ILE A 14 2.87 -6.18 -15.99
N ASP A 15 3.23 -7.35 -15.46
CA ASP A 15 2.38 -8.53 -15.49
C ASP A 15 1.13 -8.41 -14.61
N THR A 16 1.20 -7.62 -13.54
CA THR A 16 0.05 -7.38 -12.66
C THR A 16 -0.97 -6.47 -13.35
N LEU A 17 -0.48 -5.44 -14.03
CA LEU A 17 -1.31 -4.57 -14.86
C LEU A 17 -1.92 -5.32 -16.04
N ALA A 18 -1.10 -6.05 -16.80
CA ALA A 18 -1.55 -6.85 -17.94
C ALA A 18 -2.77 -7.72 -17.58
N LYS A 19 -2.67 -8.45 -16.46
CA LYS A 19 -3.73 -9.32 -15.96
C LYS A 19 -4.94 -8.56 -15.42
N ALA A 20 -4.74 -7.48 -14.65
CA ALA A 20 -5.84 -6.70 -14.10
C ALA A 20 -6.73 -6.05 -15.17
N PHE A 21 -6.16 -5.77 -16.35
CA PHE A 21 -6.86 -5.05 -17.42
C PHE A 21 -7.13 -5.89 -18.67
N GLY A 22 -6.70 -7.15 -18.70
CA GLY A 22 -6.87 -8.04 -19.85
C GLY A 22 -6.09 -7.59 -21.09
N ILE A 23 -4.93 -6.98 -20.89
CA ILE A 23 -4.02 -6.50 -21.95
C ILE A 23 -2.71 -7.29 -21.94
N SER A 24 -1.89 -7.19 -23.00
CA SER A 24 -0.61 -7.92 -23.04
C SER A 24 0.44 -7.29 -22.09
N PRO A 25 1.45 -8.05 -21.62
CA PRO A 25 2.59 -7.48 -20.89
C PRO A 25 3.33 -6.38 -21.67
N GLU A 26 3.48 -6.56 -22.99
CA GLU A 26 4.08 -5.54 -23.86
C GLU A 26 3.25 -4.26 -23.91
N GLU A 27 1.93 -4.37 -23.86
CA GLU A 27 1.02 -3.23 -23.76
C GLU A 27 1.12 -2.59 -22.37
N ALA A 28 1.09 -3.38 -21.29
CA ALA A 28 1.22 -2.85 -19.93
C ALA A 28 2.58 -2.16 -19.66
N ALA A 29 3.63 -2.56 -20.37
CA ALA A 29 4.96 -1.97 -20.26
C ALA A 29 5.07 -0.55 -20.86
N LYS A 30 4.10 -0.13 -21.69
CA LYS A 30 4.15 1.17 -22.36
C LYS A 30 3.79 2.31 -21.40
N PRO A 31 4.60 3.39 -21.30
CA PRO A 31 4.30 4.53 -20.44
C PRO A 31 2.93 5.19 -20.73
N GLU A 32 2.51 5.23 -22.00
CA GLU A 32 1.18 5.73 -22.38
C GLU A 32 0.02 4.89 -21.81
N ASN A 33 0.22 3.59 -21.63
CA ASN A 33 -0.81 2.72 -21.10
C ASN A 33 -0.94 2.86 -19.58
N MET A 34 0.13 3.17 -18.83
CA MET A 34 -0.01 3.59 -17.43
C MET A 34 -0.89 4.81 -17.24
N LYS A 35 -0.76 5.78 -18.15
CA LYS A 35 -1.62 6.98 -18.17
C LYS A 35 -3.05 6.61 -18.54
N LEU A 36 -3.26 5.80 -19.58
CA LEU A 36 -4.59 5.31 -19.98
C LEU A 36 -5.27 4.49 -18.88
N LEU A 37 -4.49 3.71 -18.12
CA LEU A 37 -4.97 2.91 -16.99
C LEU A 37 -5.42 3.80 -15.84
N ARG A 38 -4.63 4.82 -15.49
CA ARG A 38 -5.04 5.86 -14.55
C ARG A 38 -6.32 6.55 -15.04
N GLU A 39 -6.34 7.01 -16.28
CA GLU A 39 -7.50 7.69 -16.88
C GLU A 39 -8.75 6.79 -16.90
N ARG A 40 -8.60 5.48 -17.16
CA ARG A 40 -9.71 4.52 -17.15
C ARG A 40 -10.23 4.29 -15.73
N MET A 41 -9.37 4.15 -14.73
CA MET A 41 -9.78 4.08 -13.32
C MET A 41 -10.39 5.40 -12.84
N GLU A 42 -9.89 6.52 -13.31
CA GLU A 42 -10.47 7.85 -13.07
C GLU A 42 -11.81 8.03 -13.78
N SER A 43 -12.02 7.44 -14.96
CA SER A 43 -13.32 7.47 -15.66
C SER A 43 -14.35 6.54 -15.03
N MET A 44 -13.90 5.52 -14.29
CA MET A 44 -14.75 4.69 -13.43
C MET A 44 -15.07 5.37 -12.08
N LYS A 45 -14.64 6.62 -11.87
CA LYS A 45 -15.12 7.45 -10.76
C LYS A 45 -16.64 7.59 -10.91
N GLU A 46 -17.39 6.79 -10.17
CA GLU A 46 -18.54 7.41 -9.51
C GLU A 46 -17.95 8.48 -8.59
N PRO A 47 -18.35 9.76 -8.72
CA PRO A 47 -17.95 10.76 -7.76
C PRO A 47 -18.59 10.37 -6.43
N GLY A 48 -17.86 9.59 -5.63
CA GLY A 48 -18.19 9.42 -4.23
C GLY A 48 -18.26 10.83 -3.64
N ASN A 49 -19.33 11.14 -2.91
CA ASN A 49 -19.53 12.42 -2.24
C ASN A 49 -18.48 12.61 -1.13
N VAL A 50 -17.23 12.83 -1.53
CA VAL A 50 -16.09 12.98 -0.63
C VAL A 50 -15.28 14.21 -1.02
N GLU A 51 -14.71 14.86 -0.02
CA GLU A 51 -13.61 15.80 -0.19
C GLU A 51 -12.27 15.05 -0.11
N LYS A 52 -11.27 15.56 -0.82
CA LYS A 52 -9.92 14.97 -0.90
C LYS A 52 -8.87 16.05 -0.72
N GLU A 53 -7.83 15.74 0.05
CA GLU A 53 -6.71 16.63 0.28
C GLU A 53 -5.40 15.84 0.30
N ASP A 54 -4.47 16.18 -0.60
CA ASP A 54 -3.13 15.61 -0.60
C ASP A 54 -2.19 16.45 0.27
N ARG A 55 -1.35 15.79 1.08
CA ARG A 55 -0.35 16.45 1.93
C ARG A 55 0.96 15.67 1.95
N THR A 56 2.07 16.39 1.96
CA THR A 56 3.33 15.87 2.47
C THR A 56 3.44 16.21 3.95
N ILE A 57 3.56 15.19 4.79
CA ILE A 57 3.67 15.33 6.24
C ILE A 57 5.06 14.95 6.71
N GLU A 58 5.42 15.35 7.93
CA GLU A 58 6.69 14.99 8.55
C GLU A 58 6.46 14.65 10.03
N PHE A 59 7.09 13.57 10.48
CA PHE A 59 7.20 13.21 11.89
C PHE A 59 8.57 12.58 12.13
N ASP A 60 9.30 13.08 13.14
CA ASP A 60 10.64 12.59 13.51
C ASP A 60 11.59 12.47 12.30
N HIS A 61 11.64 13.53 11.49
CA HIS A 61 12.44 13.62 10.25
C HIS A 61 12.07 12.65 9.13
N VAL A 62 11.03 11.82 9.31
CA VAL A 62 10.47 10.96 8.27
C VAL A 62 9.35 11.72 7.57
N LYS A 63 9.50 11.92 6.26
CA LYS A 63 8.46 12.49 5.41
C LYS A 63 7.60 11.39 4.82
N ALA A 64 6.30 11.64 4.71
CA ALA A 64 5.37 10.74 4.03
C ALA A 64 4.36 11.56 3.23
N ASP A 65 4.01 11.07 2.05
CA ASP A 65 2.90 11.63 1.27
C ASP A 65 1.61 10.90 1.64
N ILE A 66 0.55 11.66 1.92
CA ILE A 66 -0.76 11.12 2.30
C ILE A 66 -1.87 11.77 1.49
N THR A 67 -2.94 11.02 1.29
CA THR A 67 -4.21 11.52 0.76
C THR A 67 -5.28 11.36 1.83
N ILE A 68 -5.87 12.48 2.25
CA ILE A 68 -6.95 12.52 3.23
C ILE A 68 -8.27 12.53 2.46
N VAL A 69 -9.21 11.68 2.86
CA VAL A 69 -10.53 11.56 2.25
C VAL A 69 -11.59 11.63 3.35
N LYS A 70 -12.57 12.52 3.21
CA LYS A 70 -13.70 12.61 4.13
C LYS A 70 -15.02 12.66 3.36
N PRO A 71 -16.10 12.04 3.86
CA PRO A 71 -17.42 12.16 3.26
C PRO A 71 -17.96 13.59 3.40
N LEU A 72 -18.61 14.09 2.35
CA LEU A 72 -19.32 15.37 2.39
C LEU A 72 -20.52 15.31 3.36
N GLY A 73 -20.96 16.47 3.84
CA GLY A 73 -22.08 16.60 4.78
C GLY A 73 -21.74 16.17 6.22
N HIS A 74 -20.45 16.01 6.52
CA HIS A 74 -19.92 15.60 7.82
C HIS A 74 -18.88 16.58 8.38
N GLU A 75 -18.78 17.80 7.82
CA GLU A 75 -17.76 18.80 8.12
C GLU A 75 -17.75 19.19 9.61
N ASN A 76 -18.93 19.22 10.23
CA ASN A 76 -19.12 19.58 11.64
C ASN A 76 -19.11 18.36 12.60
N LYS A 77 -18.76 17.16 12.13
CA LYS A 77 -18.77 15.94 12.94
C LYS A 77 -17.35 15.44 13.18
N THR A 78 -17.07 15.01 14.40
CA THR A 78 -15.83 14.29 14.71
C THR A 78 -15.93 12.84 14.20
N LEU A 79 -15.11 12.51 13.20
CA LEU A 79 -15.18 11.24 12.49
C LEU A 79 -14.22 10.17 13.08
N PRO A 80 -14.55 8.87 13.00
CA PRO A 80 -13.53 7.82 13.08
C PRO A 80 -12.43 8.05 12.04
N VAL A 81 -11.24 7.49 12.28
CA VAL A 81 -10.13 7.57 11.33
C VAL A 81 -9.60 6.20 10.95
N ILE A 82 -9.41 5.97 9.65
CA ILE A 82 -8.77 4.78 9.10
C ILE A 82 -7.46 5.21 8.45
N LEU A 83 -6.34 4.77 9.01
CA LEU A 83 -5.04 4.81 8.33
C LEU A 83 -4.99 3.62 7.36
N TYR A 84 -5.09 3.89 6.06
CA TYR A 84 -5.14 2.86 5.03
C TYR A 84 -3.80 2.69 4.33
N LEU A 85 -3.31 1.45 4.31
CA LEU A 85 -2.05 1.04 3.69
C LEU A 85 -2.37 0.10 2.52
N HIS A 86 -2.05 0.51 1.30
CA HIS A 86 -2.49 -0.19 0.10
C HIS A 86 -1.67 -1.44 -0.25
N GLY A 87 -2.30 -2.40 -0.92
CA GLY A 87 -1.63 -3.55 -1.52
C GLY A 87 -0.86 -3.21 -2.81
N GLY A 88 -0.37 -4.24 -3.50
CA GLY A 88 0.45 -4.09 -4.71
C GLY A 88 1.89 -4.61 -4.59
N GLY A 89 2.13 -5.54 -3.66
CA GLY A 89 3.42 -6.21 -3.48
C GLY A 89 4.55 -5.25 -3.12
N TRP A 90 4.23 -4.15 -2.42
CA TRP A 90 5.13 -3.02 -2.10
C TRP A 90 5.76 -2.30 -3.31
N VAL A 91 5.41 -2.68 -4.53
CA VAL A 91 6.04 -2.19 -5.78
C VAL A 91 5.08 -1.41 -6.66
N PHE A 92 3.79 -1.43 -6.32
CA PHE A 92 2.71 -0.86 -7.11
C PHE A 92 1.59 -0.34 -6.21
N GLY A 93 0.79 0.59 -6.75
CA GLY A 93 -0.37 1.17 -6.10
C GLY A 93 -0.21 2.66 -5.82
N ASP A 94 -1.32 3.38 -5.88
CA ASP A 94 -1.46 4.78 -5.50
C ASP A 94 -2.94 5.05 -5.17
N TYR A 95 -3.24 6.22 -4.58
CA TYR A 95 -4.61 6.52 -4.19
C TYR A 95 -5.64 6.43 -5.36
N PRO A 96 -5.39 6.95 -6.58
CA PRO A 96 -6.32 6.80 -7.71
C PRO A 96 -6.80 5.37 -7.94
N ILE A 97 -5.90 4.38 -7.88
CA ILE A 97 -6.23 2.95 -8.03
C ILE A 97 -7.21 2.47 -6.96
N PHE A 98 -7.02 2.89 -5.71
CA PHE A 98 -7.84 2.48 -4.57
C PHE A 98 -9.04 3.40 -4.32
N SER A 99 -9.14 4.52 -5.04
CA SER A 99 -10.06 5.61 -4.73
C SER A 99 -11.53 5.19 -4.73
N VAL A 100 -11.97 4.34 -5.67
CA VAL A 100 -13.36 3.86 -5.72
C VAL A 100 -13.70 3.06 -4.47
N PHE A 101 -12.83 2.16 -4.04
CA PHE A 101 -13.03 1.33 -2.86
C PHE A 101 -13.06 2.19 -1.58
N LEU A 102 -12.07 3.07 -1.43
CA LEU A 102 -11.94 3.91 -0.24
C LEU A 102 -13.06 4.95 -0.14
N ASN A 103 -13.45 5.55 -1.27
CA ASN A 103 -14.59 6.47 -1.29
C ASN A 103 -15.89 5.78 -0.90
N LYS A 104 -16.09 4.50 -1.28
CA LYS A 104 -17.25 3.71 -0.85
C LYS A 104 -17.21 3.45 0.65
N ILE A 105 -16.05 3.10 1.21
CA ILE A 105 -15.89 2.94 2.65
C ILE A 105 -16.22 4.25 3.38
N ALA A 106 -15.61 5.37 2.97
CA ALA A 106 -15.80 6.67 3.61
C ALA A 106 -17.27 7.12 3.61
N ASN A 107 -18.04 6.79 2.57
CA ASN A 107 -19.47 7.12 2.50
C ASN A 107 -20.37 6.14 3.26
N HIS A 108 -20.11 4.83 3.14
CA HIS A 108 -20.95 3.81 3.77
C HIS A 108 -20.76 3.76 5.29
N MET A 109 -19.53 4.01 5.74
CA MET A 109 -19.16 4.18 7.14
C MET A 109 -18.51 5.56 7.28
N PRO A 110 -19.28 6.62 7.56
CA PRO A 110 -18.76 7.97 7.63
C PRO A 110 -17.49 8.08 8.49
N CYS A 111 -16.34 8.18 7.83
CA CYS A 111 -15.02 8.18 8.45
C CYS A 111 -14.03 9.01 7.63
N CYS A 112 -12.98 9.49 8.31
CA CYS A 112 -11.81 10.06 7.67
C CYS A 112 -10.87 8.92 7.26
N ILE A 113 -10.55 8.80 5.98
CA ILE A 113 -9.52 7.88 5.51
C ILE A 113 -8.24 8.69 5.30
N VAL A 114 -7.15 8.25 5.90
CA VAL A 114 -5.81 8.75 5.60
C VAL A 114 -5.09 7.64 4.85
N PHE A 115 -4.98 7.79 3.54
CA PHE A 115 -4.26 6.88 2.67
C PHE A 115 -2.78 7.25 2.66
N VAL A 116 -1.89 6.29 2.90
CA VAL A 116 -0.43 6.54 2.84
C VAL A 116 0.08 6.20 1.45
N ASN A 117 0.57 7.21 0.72
CA ASN A 117 1.29 7.04 -0.54
C ASN A 117 2.76 6.67 -0.24
N TYR A 118 2.97 5.53 0.40
CA TYR A 118 4.30 5.11 0.84
C TYR A 118 5.23 4.84 -0.35
N SER A 119 6.53 5.05 -0.13
CA SER A 119 7.57 4.84 -1.12
C SER A 119 7.65 3.37 -1.54
N LEU A 120 7.63 3.14 -2.86
CA LEU A 120 7.56 1.80 -3.43
C LEU A 120 8.95 1.19 -3.69
N SER A 121 9.04 -0.12 -3.52
CA SER A 121 10.18 -0.92 -3.98
C SER A 121 10.19 -1.04 -5.51
N PRO A 122 11.37 -1.24 -6.14
CA PRO A 122 12.70 -1.33 -5.55
C PRO A 122 13.39 0.02 -5.27
N LYS A 123 12.74 1.17 -5.52
CA LYS A 123 13.35 2.49 -5.28
C LYS A 123 13.76 2.67 -3.82
N VAL A 124 12.92 2.17 -2.92
CA VAL A 124 13.24 2.01 -1.50
C VAL A 124 13.08 0.55 -1.08
N LYS A 125 13.71 0.18 0.02
CA LYS A 125 13.60 -1.16 0.62
C LYS A 125 13.12 -1.04 2.06
N HIS A 126 12.65 -2.16 2.61
CA HIS A 126 12.37 -2.25 4.04
C HIS A 126 13.55 -1.69 4.88
N PRO A 127 13.30 -0.83 5.88
CA PRO A 127 12.00 -0.49 6.48
C PRO A 127 11.34 0.81 6.00
N VAL A 128 11.80 1.46 4.92
CA VAL A 128 11.36 2.84 4.56
C VAL A 128 9.83 3.02 4.54
N ALA A 129 9.11 2.20 3.78
CA ALA A 129 7.65 2.28 3.71
C ALA A 129 6.97 2.09 5.08
N LEU A 130 7.52 1.22 5.94
CA LEU A 130 6.97 0.99 7.28
C LEU A 130 7.18 2.20 8.19
N GLU A 131 8.33 2.87 8.08
CA GLU A 131 8.61 4.11 8.82
C GLU A 131 7.71 5.27 8.35
N GLU A 132 7.44 5.39 7.05
CA GLU A 132 6.49 6.38 6.51
C GLU A 132 5.06 6.13 7.00
N CYS A 133 4.64 4.86 7.08
CA CYS A 133 3.37 4.47 7.68
C CYS A 133 3.31 4.83 9.18
N TYR A 134 4.41 4.63 9.91
CA TYR A 134 4.50 5.02 11.31
C TYR A 134 4.48 6.53 11.52
N ALA A 135 5.21 7.28 10.69
CA ALA A 135 5.18 8.74 10.68
C ALA A 135 3.76 9.26 10.43
N SER A 136 3.02 8.62 9.52
CA SER A 136 1.62 8.95 9.23
C SER A 136 0.70 8.69 10.43
N LEU A 137 0.85 7.57 11.12
CA LEU A 137 0.12 7.28 12.35
C LEU A 137 0.35 8.36 13.41
N CYS A 138 1.62 8.69 13.68
CA CYS A 138 1.97 9.71 14.68
C CYS A 138 1.49 11.10 14.28
N TRP A 139 1.59 11.46 13.01
CA TRP A 139 1.08 12.73 12.50
C TRP A 139 -0.44 12.85 12.67
N ILE A 140 -1.22 11.79 12.39
CA ILE A 140 -2.67 11.77 12.63
C ILE A 140 -2.97 12.06 14.10
N GLN A 141 -2.26 11.39 15.02
CA GLN A 141 -2.45 11.56 16.45
C GLN A 141 -2.12 12.99 16.93
N GLN A 142 -1.07 13.61 16.38
CA GLN A 142 -0.70 15.00 16.67
C GLN A 142 -1.67 16.03 16.07
N ASN A 143 -2.34 15.69 14.96
CA ASN A 143 -3.19 16.60 14.20
C ASN A 143 -4.69 16.28 14.33
N ALA A 144 -5.09 15.43 15.27
CA ALA A 144 -6.46 14.93 15.38
C ALA A 144 -7.52 16.03 15.48
N GLN A 145 -7.24 17.08 16.25
CA GLN A 145 -8.12 18.24 16.38
C GLN A 145 -8.28 18.99 15.05
N ALA A 146 -7.18 19.25 14.33
CA ALA A 146 -7.21 19.91 13.03
C ALA A 146 -7.91 19.06 11.97
N LEU A 147 -7.81 17.73 12.06
CA LEU A 147 -8.51 16.79 11.20
C LEU A 147 -9.98 16.59 11.59
N ASN A 148 -10.41 17.05 12.77
CA ASN A 148 -11.70 16.74 13.39
C ASN A 148 -11.97 15.22 13.42
N VAL A 149 -10.99 14.44 13.93
CA VAL A 149 -11.10 12.98 14.06
C VAL A 149 -11.01 12.51 15.51
N ASP A 150 -11.63 11.37 15.79
CA ASP A 150 -11.66 10.73 17.10
C ASP A 150 -10.61 9.62 17.19
N LEU A 151 -9.58 9.84 17.99
CA LEU A 151 -8.49 8.88 18.18
C LEU A 151 -8.91 7.63 18.95
N ASN A 152 -10.02 7.66 19.70
CA ASN A 152 -10.58 6.44 20.32
C ASN A 152 -11.26 5.53 19.28
N ARG A 153 -11.32 5.96 18.02
CA ARG A 153 -11.82 5.20 16.87
C ARG A 153 -10.80 5.26 15.72
N LEU A 154 -9.51 5.14 16.05
CA LEU A 154 -8.43 5.00 15.07
C LEU A 154 -8.21 3.53 14.73
N ALA A 155 -8.42 3.17 13.46
CA ALA A 155 -8.10 1.86 12.92
C ALA A 155 -6.94 1.96 11.92
N VAL A 156 -6.13 0.90 11.85
CA VAL A 156 -5.21 0.68 10.73
C VAL A 156 -5.81 -0.41 9.85
N ALA A 157 -5.86 -0.18 8.54
CA ALA A 157 -6.38 -1.13 7.58
C ALA A 157 -5.43 -1.28 6.39
N GLY A 158 -5.42 -2.46 5.77
CA GLY A 158 -4.68 -2.65 4.54
C GLY A 158 -4.94 -3.99 3.86
N ASP A 159 -4.69 -4.03 2.56
CA ASP A 159 -4.89 -5.19 1.71
C ASP A 159 -3.57 -5.79 1.22
N SER A 160 -3.47 -7.12 1.12
CA SER A 160 -2.29 -7.81 0.59
C SER A 160 -0.97 -7.35 1.27
N SER A 161 -0.03 -6.74 0.53
CA SER A 161 1.20 -6.14 1.06
C SER A 161 0.95 -4.93 1.97
N GLY A 162 -0.15 -4.22 1.79
CA GLY A 162 -0.63 -3.18 2.71
C GLY A 162 -1.16 -3.77 4.02
N GLY A 163 -1.79 -4.95 3.95
CA GLY A 163 -2.15 -5.75 5.12
C GLY A 163 -0.91 -6.22 5.91
N ASN A 164 0.18 -6.55 5.20
CA ASN A 164 1.49 -6.79 5.83
C ASN A 164 1.99 -5.55 6.59
N LEU A 165 1.98 -4.37 5.93
CA LEU A 165 2.38 -3.12 6.55
C LEU A 165 1.48 -2.77 7.75
N ALA A 166 0.17 -3.04 7.68
CA ALA A 166 -0.77 -2.75 8.76
C ALA A 166 -0.48 -3.60 10.01
N ALA A 167 -0.21 -4.89 9.81
CA ALA A 167 0.20 -5.80 10.88
C ALA A 167 1.56 -5.38 11.48
N ALA A 168 2.55 -5.11 10.62
CA ALA A 168 3.89 -4.68 11.04
C ALA A 168 3.86 -3.33 11.77
N LEU A 169 3.07 -2.36 11.29
CA LEU A 169 2.89 -1.06 11.91
C LEU A 169 2.29 -1.19 13.31
N THR A 170 1.29 -2.04 13.49
CA THR A 170 0.66 -2.25 14.80
C THR A 170 1.66 -2.82 15.81
N ILE A 171 2.51 -3.76 15.38
CA ILE A 171 3.61 -4.29 16.21
C ILE A 171 4.63 -3.21 16.53
N LEU A 172 5.08 -2.46 15.52
CA LEU A 172 6.07 -1.39 15.66
C LEU A 172 5.57 -0.29 16.60
N ALA A 173 4.30 0.11 16.47
CA ALA A 173 3.66 1.10 17.32
C ALA A 173 3.69 0.66 18.79
N LYS A 174 3.28 -0.59 19.07
CA LYS A 174 3.37 -1.15 20.42
C LYS A 174 4.81 -1.18 20.95
N GLN A 175 5.78 -1.56 20.13
CA GLN A 175 7.20 -1.57 20.51
C GLN A 175 7.74 -0.17 20.84
N ARG A 176 7.21 0.86 20.19
CA ARG A 176 7.55 2.28 20.41
C ARG A 176 6.67 2.96 21.48
N GLY A 177 5.85 2.20 22.19
CA GLY A 177 4.97 2.73 23.25
C GLY A 177 3.72 3.46 22.74
N ASN A 178 3.43 3.40 21.45
CA ASN A 178 2.23 3.97 20.86
C ASN A 178 1.09 2.93 20.88
N THR A 179 0.12 3.13 21.77
CA THR A 179 -1.04 2.23 21.97
C THR A 179 -2.35 2.82 21.47
N GLY A 180 -2.30 3.85 20.60
CA GLY A 180 -3.50 4.55 20.11
C GLY A 180 -4.27 3.84 19.00
N ILE A 181 -3.78 2.70 18.50
CA ILE A 181 -4.49 1.90 17.49
C ILE A 181 -5.56 1.06 18.20
N THR A 182 -6.83 1.29 17.87
CA THR A 182 -7.96 0.60 18.50
C THR A 182 -8.40 -0.65 17.75
N SER A 183 -8.08 -0.75 16.45
CA SER A 183 -8.45 -1.87 15.60
C SER A 183 -7.48 -2.05 14.45
N GLN A 184 -7.30 -3.29 14.01
CA GLN A 184 -6.57 -3.66 12.79
C GLN A 184 -7.50 -4.43 11.84
N VAL A 185 -7.54 -4.04 10.57
CA VAL A 185 -8.33 -4.72 9.53
C VAL A 185 -7.40 -5.18 8.41
N LEU A 186 -7.21 -6.49 8.28
CA LEU A 186 -6.23 -7.09 7.39
C LEU A 186 -6.94 -7.85 6.26
N PHE A 187 -7.02 -7.26 5.07
CA PHE A 187 -7.59 -7.93 3.89
C PHE A 187 -6.52 -8.83 3.26
N TYR A 188 -6.67 -10.15 3.38
CA TYR A 188 -5.78 -11.17 2.79
C TYR A 188 -4.27 -10.82 2.90
N PRO A 189 -3.76 -10.55 4.12
CA PRO A 189 -2.43 -9.98 4.31
C PRO A 189 -1.31 -10.95 3.91
N VAL A 190 -0.21 -10.40 3.40
CA VAL A 190 1.06 -11.15 3.36
C VAL A 190 1.64 -11.21 4.77
N THR A 191 1.92 -12.39 5.31
CA THR A 191 2.40 -12.54 6.71
C THR A 191 3.68 -13.34 6.85
N ASN A 192 4.09 -14.06 5.82
CA ASN A 192 5.36 -14.79 5.79
C ASN A 192 5.94 -14.84 4.36
N ASN A 193 7.18 -15.30 4.25
CA ASN A 193 7.88 -15.57 3.00
C ASN A 193 8.14 -17.08 2.80
N ASP A 194 7.32 -17.92 3.43
CA ASP A 194 7.35 -19.37 3.24
C ASP A 194 6.50 -19.73 2.03
N PHE A 195 7.16 -20.06 0.92
CA PHE A 195 6.52 -20.39 -0.35
C PHE A 195 6.20 -21.88 -0.51
N GLU A 196 6.34 -22.66 0.56
CA GLU A 196 6.10 -24.11 0.60
C GLU A 196 4.88 -24.50 1.46
N THR A 197 4.07 -23.52 1.87
CA THR A 197 2.77 -23.81 2.50
C THR A 197 1.84 -24.53 1.52
N GLU A 198 0.84 -25.23 2.07
CA GLU A 198 -0.14 -25.96 1.25
C GLU A 198 -0.90 -25.04 0.28
N SER A 199 -1.20 -23.80 0.68
CA SER A 199 -1.84 -22.82 -0.21
C SER A 199 -0.91 -22.42 -1.38
N TYR A 200 0.39 -22.23 -1.13
CA TYR A 200 1.33 -21.95 -2.22
C TYR A 200 1.50 -23.14 -3.17
N LYS A 201 1.47 -24.38 -2.67
CA LYS A 201 1.53 -25.58 -3.53
C LYS A 201 0.28 -25.72 -4.39
N LEU A 202 -0.90 -25.48 -3.82
CA LEU A 202 -2.19 -25.62 -4.49
C LEU A 202 -2.41 -24.52 -5.54
N TYR A 203 -2.05 -23.27 -5.23
CA TYR A 203 -2.30 -22.08 -6.06
C TYR A 203 -1.04 -21.52 -6.72
N LYS A 204 0.03 -22.33 -6.87
CA LYS A 204 1.32 -21.86 -7.41
C LYS A 204 1.21 -21.19 -8.77
N ASP A 205 0.28 -21.65 -9.61
CA ASP A 205 0.07 -21.21 -10.99
C ASP A 205 -1.18 -20.33 -11.14
N ASP A 206 -1.67 -19.73 -10.03
CA ASP A 206 -2.85 -18.87 -10.02
C ASP A 206 -2.79 -17.79 -11.11
N ALA A 207 -3.93 -17.57 -11.78
CA ALA A 207 -3.99 -16.66 -12.91
C ALA A 207 -3.74 -15.21 -12.50
N PHE A 208 -4.02 -14.82 -11.26
CA PHE A 208 -3.83 -13.46 -10.77
C PHE A 208 -2.50 -13.29 -10.01
N LEU A 209 -2.26 -14.12 -8.99
CA LEU A 209 -1.12 -14.03 -8.08
C LEU A 209 -0.37 -15.38 -7.95
N PRO A 210 0.38 -15.79 -8.99
CA PRO A 210 1.18 -17.01 -8.91
C PRO A 210 2.34 -16.86 -7.92
N ARG A 211 2.85 -18.00 -7.43
CA ARG A 211 3.90 -18.07 -6.41
C ARG A 211 5.16 -17.27 -6.77
N GLU A 212 5.57 -17.32 -8.03
CA GLU A 212 6.76 -16.61 -8.52
C GLU A 212 6.63 -15.10 -8.34
N LYS A 213 5.45 -14.52 -8.59
CA LYS A 213 5.21 -13.08 -8.39
C LYS A 213 5.42 -12.67 -6.94
N MET A 214 4.95 -13.48 -5.99
CA MET A 214 5.17 -13.23 -4.57
C MET A 214 6.65 -13.33 -4.18
N GLN A 215 7.39 -14.28 -4.75
CA GLN A 215 8.84 -14.39 -4.55
C GLN A 215 9.58 -13.14 -5.04
N GLN A 216 9.22 -12.64 -6.23
CA GLN A 216 9.80 -11.40 -6.79
C GLN A 216 9.45 -10.17 -5.93
N ALA A 217 8.19 -10.03 -5.50
CA ALA A 217 7.77 -8.92 -4.63
C ALA A 217 8.58 -8.87 -3.33
N TRP A 218 8.73 -10.03 -2.67
CA TRP A 218 9.54 -10.17 -1.46
C TRP A 218 11.03 -9.84 -1.70
N GLN A 219 11.60 -10.24 -2.84
CA GLN A 219 12.99 -9.94 -3.19
C GLN A 219 13.23 -8.43 -3.39
N LEU A 220 12.28 -7.73 -4.03
CA LEU A 220 12.38 -6.29 -4.26
C LEU A 220 12.22 -5.51 -2.95
N HIS A 221 11.32 -5.96 -2.07
CA HIS A 221 11.04 -5.32 -0.79
C HIS A 221 12.15 -5.50 0.26
N ASN A 222 12.75 -6.69 0.31
CA ASN A 222 13.70 -7.05 1.36
C ASN A 222 15.06 -6.35 1.23
N ARG A 223 15.61 -5.95 2.38
CA ARG A 223 16.92 -5.27 2.49
C ARG A 223 18.10 -6.18 2.11
N ARG A 224 17.98 -7.51 2.26
CA ARG A 224 19.02 -8.47 1.88
C ARG A 224 18.85 -8.92 0.44
N ALA A 225 19.86 -8.65 -0.40
CA ALA A 225 20.08 -9.46 -1.60
C ALA A 225 20.19 -10.93 -1.16
N GLN A 226 19.46 -11.82 -1.84
CA GLN A 226 19.60 -13.26 -1.60
C GLN A 226 21.09 -13.62 -1.74
N ARG A 227 21.66 -14.21 -0.69
CA ARG A 227 22.83 -15.06 -0.90
C ARG A 227 22.35 -16.19 -1.80
N SER A 228 22.91 -16.28 -3.01
CA SER A 228 22.79 -17.46 -3.86
C SER A 228 23.04 -18.70 -3.01
N PRO A 229 22.34 -19.83 -3.24
CA PRO A 229 22.73 -21.08 -2.60
C PRO A 229 24.16 -21.38 -3.05
N SER A 230 25.13 -21.17 -2.16
CA SER A 230 26.51 -21.54 -2.40
C SER A 230 26.52 -23.03 -2.68
N CYS A 231 27.02 -23.39 -3.86
CA CYS A 231 27.35 -24.76 -4.23
C CYS A 231 27.99 -25.45 -3.03
N VAL A 232 27.27 -26.44 -2.48
CA VAL A 232 27.84 -27.35 -1.48
C VAL A 232 28.98 -28.05 -2.19
N GLY A 233 30.21 -27.70 -1.80
CA GLY A 233 31.41 -28.36 -2.25
C GLY A 233 31.28 -29.86 -2.00
N ARG A 234 31.49 -30.64 -3.06
CA ARG A 234 31.81 -32.05 -2.94
C ARG A 234 33.16 -32.12 -2.23
N ASN A 235 33.16 -32.59 -0.99
CA ASN A 235 34.35 -33.20 -0.41
C ASN A 235 34.26 -34.69 -0.70
N SER A 236 35.08 -35.12 -1.67
CA SER A 236 35.66 -36.46 -1.73
C SER A 236 37.08 -36.38 -1.17
#